data_AF-A0A950A7N1-F1
#
_entry.id   AF-A0A950A7N1-F1
#
_cell.length_a   1.000
_cell.length_b   1.000
_cell.length_c   1.000
_cell.angle_alpha   90.00
_cell.angle_beta   90.00
_cell.angle_gamma   90.00
#
_symmetry.space_group_name_H-M   'P 1'
#
loop_
_entity.id
_entity.type
_entity.pdbx_description
1 polymer ?
#
loop_
_entity_poly.entity_id
_entity_poly.type
_entity_poly.pdbx_seq_one_letter_code
_entity_poly.pdbx_strand_id
1 'polypeptide(L)'
;MAEDPRNTPPTPDDRDPHHELNNPATDPDPTEWPDPYDKRPDPRDPTAGGDEPFGDDSHTPTGSTSTSEPHHDQDLVAQPSEEERKRDKLDD
;
A
#
# COMPACT_ATOMS: atom_id res chain seq x y z
N MET A 1 8.94 0.03 -36.70
CA MET A 1 8.72 0.18 -35.25
C MET A 1 7.30 -0.25 -34.99
N ALA A 2 7.06 -1.30 -34.21
CA ALA A 2 5.70 -1.71 -33.86
C ALA A 2 5.19 -0.76 -32.78
N GLU A 3 3.97 -0.24 -32.94
CA GLU A 3 3.30 0.56 -31.93
C GLU A 3 3.03 -0.31 -30.70
N ASP A 4 3.35 0.21 -29.51
CA ASP A 4 3.09 -0.47 -28.24
C ASP A 4 1.55 -0.51 -28.02
N PRO A 5 0.93 -1.70 -27.93
CA PRO A 5 -0.52 -1.83 -27.82
C PRO A 5 -1.08 -1.17 -26.54
N ARG A 6 -0.23 -0.82 -25.56
CA ARG A 6 -0.63 -0.10 -24.35
C ARG A 6 -0.83 1.41 -24.59
N ASN A 7 -0.41 1.93 -25.74
CA ASN A 7 -0.54 3.35 -26.09
C ASN A 7 -1.75 3.64 -27.00
N THR A 8 -2.56 2.61 -27.31
CA THR A 8 -3.81 2.76 -28.03
C THR A 8 -4.93 3.04 -27.02
N PRO A 9 -5.62 4.19 -27.09
CA PRO A 9 -6.74 4.44 -26.20
C PRO A 9 -7.86 3.41 -26.46
N PRO A 10 -8.52 2.89 -25.40
CA PRO A 10 -9.59 1.92 -25.55
C PRO A 10 -10.75 2.50 -26.37
N THR A 11 -11.42 1.64 -27.13
CA THR A 11 -12.65 2.00 -27.83
C THR A 11 -13.72 2.48 -26.85
N PRO A 12 -14.61 3.40 -27.24
CA PRO A 12 -15.62 3.96 -26.33
C PRO A 12 -16.52 2.92 -25.68
N ASP A 13 -16.78 1.79 -26.35
CA ASP A 13 -17.53 0.64 -25.83
C ASP A 13 -16.73 -0.26 -24.87
N ASP A 14 -15.40 -0.09 -24.78
CA ASP A 14 -14.49 -0.82 -23.88
C ASP A 14 -14.20 -0.06 -22.58
N ARG A 15 -14.89 1.07 -22.35
CA ARG A 15 -14.75 1.80 -21.10
C ARG A 15 -15.55 1.08 -20.01
N ASP A 16 -14.88 0.80 -18.89
CA ASP A 16 -15.53 0.21 -17.72
C ASP A 16 -16.79 1.02 -17.33
N PRO A 17 -17.89 0.39 -16.91
CA PRO A 17 -19.13 1.08 -16.54
C PRO A 17 -18.95 2.12 -15.43
N HIS A 18 -17.86 2.08 -14.67
CA HIS A 18 -17.53 3.05 -13.63
C HIS A 18 -16.65 4.20 -14.13
N HIS A 19 -16.28 4.22 -15.42
CA HIS A 19 -15.43 5.25 -16.00
C HIS A 19 -16.06 6.65 -15.92
N GLU A 20 -17.39 6.77 -15.98
CA GLU A 20 -18.13 8.04 -15.85
C GLU A 20 -18.06 8.64 -14.43
N LEU A 21 -17.78 7.82 -13.41
CA LEU A 21 -17.60 8.27 -12.03
C LEU A 21 -16.18 8.80 -11.77
N ASN A 22 -15.24 8.47 -12.64
CA ASN A 22 -13.86 8.92 -12.56
C ASN A 22 -13.72 10.29 -13.24
N ASN A 23 -14.12 11.33 -12.52
CA ASN A 23 -13.99 12.73 -12.94
C ASN A 23 -12.84 13.39 -12.16
N PRO A 24 -11.58 13.25 -12.60
CA PRO A 24 -10.45 13.92 -11.94
C PRO A 24 -10.64 15.44 -12.00
N ALA A 25 -10.23 16.13 -10.95
CA ALA A 25 -10.25 17.59 -10.90
C ALA A 25 -9.39 18.15 -12.05
N THR A 26 -9.94 19.09 -12.82
CA THR A 26 -9.22 19.74 -13.94
C THR A 26 -8.10 20.65 -13.45
N ASP A 27 -8.28 21.26 -12.28
CA ASP A 27 -7.32 22.13 -11.59
C ASP A 27 -7.36 21.78 -10.10
N PRO A 28 -6.70 20.68 -9.68
CA PRO A 28 -6.61 20.34 -8.27
C PRO A 28 -5.79 21.42 -7.57
N ASP A 29 -6.25 21.86 -6.40
CA ASP A 29 -5.47 22.80 -5.59
C ASP A 29 -4.16 22.11 -5.19
N PRO A 30 -2.99 22.69 -5.52
CA PRO A 30 -1.69 22.08 -5.21
C PRO A 30 -1.44 21.93 -3.71
N THR A 31 -2.22 22.63 -2.87
CA THR A 31 -2.20 22.54 -1.42
C THR A 31 -3.16 21.48 -0.86
N GLU A 32 -4.08 20.95 -1.67
CA GLU A 32 -4.99 19.87 -1.28
C GLU A 32 -4.26 18.53 -1.21
N TRP A 33 -3.27 18.34 -2.09
CA TRP A 33 -2.41 17.16 -2.14
C TRP A 33 -0.94 17.60 -2.22
N PRO A 34 -0.40 18.23 -1.16
CA PRO A 34 0.97 18.70 -1.18
C PRO A 34 1.92 17.51 -1.35
N ASP A 35 2.95 17.65 -2.19
CA ASP A 35 3.93 16.58 -2.37
C ASP A 35 4.61 16.31 -1.01
N PRO A 36 4.55 15.08 -0.48
CA PRO A 36 5.21 14.73 0.78
C PRO A 36 6.73 15.00 0.76
N TYR A 37 7.33 15.14 -0.42
CA TYR A 37 8.75 15.35 -0.63
C TYR A 37 9.15 16.79 -0.94
N ASP A 38 8.21 17.72 -1.19
CA ASP A 38 8.52 19.13 -1.49
C ASP A 38 9.34 19.81 -0.39
N LYS A 39 9.15 19.37 0.86
CA LYS A 39 9.83 19.92 2.04
C LYS A 39 11.15 19.21 2.35
N ARG A 40 11.49 18.14 1.62
CA ARG A 40 12.69 17.38 1.92
C ARG A 40 13.92 18.15 1.46
N PRO A 41 14.99 18.16 2.27
CA PRO A 41 16.29 18.61 1.78
C PRO A 41 16.68 17.82 0.53
N ASP A 42 17.23 18.51 -0.46
CA ASP A 42 17.76 17.84 -1.66
C ASP A 42 18.88 16.88 -1.21
N PRO A 43 18.75 15.56 -1.44
CA PRO A 43 19.77 14.59 -1.04
C PRO A 43 21.11 14.78 -1.78
N ARG A 44 21.15 15.62 -2.81
CA ARG A 44 22.36 16.01 -3.53
C ARG A 44 22.90 17.37 -3.10
N ASP A 45 22.18 18.11 -2.28
CA ASP A 45 22.68 19.37 -1.74
C ASP A 45 23.72 19.05 -0.65
N PRO A 46 25.00 19.40 -0.87
CA PRO A 46 26.08 19.10 0.06
C PRO A 46 25.96 19.87 1.38
N THR A 47 25.09 20.89 1.45
CA THR A 47 24.83 21.69 2.65
C THR A 47 23.58 21.24 3.40
N ALA A 48 22.77 20.36 2.81
CA ALA A 48 21.51 19.89 3.38
C ALA A 48 21.67 18.61 4.25
N GLY A 49 22.91 18.18 4.48
CA GLY A 49 23.25 17.12 5.42
C GLY A 49 23.08 17.60 6.85
N GLY A 50 21.83 17.60 7.34
CA GLY A 50 21.57 17.64 8.77
C GLY A 50 21.98 16.30 9.36
N ASP A 51 23.01 16.31 10.21
CA ASP A 51 23.39 15.25 11.15
C ASP A 51 22.28 14.96 12.20
N GLU A 52 21.00 15.07 11.84
CA GLU A 52 19.91 14.76 12.75
C GLU A 52 19.81 13.25 12.92
N PRO A 53 20.12 12.72 14.13
CA PRO A 53 19.93 11.30 14.39
C PRO A 53 18.45 10.96 14.19
N PHE A 54 18.20 9.77 13.65
CA PHE A 54 16.85 9.22 13.46
C PHE A 54 16.08 9.19 14.80
N GLY A 55 15.34 10.25 15.11
CA GLY A 55 14.52 10.37 16.31
C GLY A 55 15.31 10.44 17.62
N ASP A 56 14.76 11.17 18.60
CA ASP A 56 15.26 11.16 20.00
C ASP A 56 14.75 9.92 20.77
N ASP A 57 13.85 9.15 20.16
CA ASP A 57 13.22 7.99 20.79
C ASP A 57 14.20 6.82 20.84
N SER A 58 14.37 6.25 22.03
CA SER A 58 15.23 5.07 22.23
C SER A 58 14.60 3.87 21.55
N HIS A 59 14.94 3.65 20.27
CA HIS A 59 14.63 2.42 19.59
C HIS A 59 15.25 1.23 20.31
N THR A 60 14.60 0.07 20.23
CA THR A 60 15.20 -1.19 20.67
C THR A 60 16.55 -1.36 19.97
N PRO A 61 17.65 -1.61 20.71
CA PRO A 61 18.96 -1.73 20.10
C PRO A 61 18.99 -2.86 19.06
N THR A 62 19.80 -2.69 18.02
CA THR A 62 20.02 -3.73 17.02
C THR A 62 20.49 -5.01 17.71
N GLY A 63 19.76 -6.11 17.49
CA GLY A 63 20.00 -7.39 18.17
C GLY A 63 19.16 -7.63 19.43
N SER A 64 18.21 -6.75 19.76
CA SER A 64 17.20 -7.03 20.79
C SER A 64 16.41 -8.31 20.45
N THR A 65 16.33 -9.21 21.43
CA THR A 65 15.48 -10.40 21.39
C THR A 65 14.11 -10.09 21.96
N SER A 66 13.05 -10.54 21.30
CA SER A 66 11.69 -10.39 21.81
C SER A 66 11.54 -11.06 23.18
N THR A 67 10.87 -10.39 24.11
CA THR A 67 10.48 -10.96 25.42
C THR A 67 9.06 -11.52 25.40
N SER A 68 8.39 -11.54 24.23
CA SER A 68 7.09 -12.19 24.14
C SER A 68 7.26 -13.68 24.42
N GLU A 69 6.48 -14.18 25.37
CA GLU A 69 6.26 -15.62 25.56
C GLU A 69 5.91 -16.24 24.18
N PRO A 70 6.37 -17.47 23.86
CA PRO A 70 5.87 -18.17 22.69
C PRO A 70 4.33 -18.16 22.65
N HIS A 71 3.77 -18.19 21.44
CA HIS A 71 2.33 -18.29 21.24
C HIS A 71 1.79 -19.41 22.14
N HIS A 72 0.76 -19.12 22.95
CA HIS A 72 0.16 -20.12 23.83
C HIS A 72 -0.23 -21.34 22.99
N ASP A 73 -0.03 -22.56 23.51
CA ASP A 73 -0.43 -23.82 22.87
C ASP A 73 -1.94 -23.89 22.55
N GLN A 74 -2.71 -22.91 23.02
CA GLN A 74 -4.13 -22.74 22.83
C GLN A 74 -4.47 -21.70 21.75
N ASP A 75 -3.69 -21.65 20.66
CA ASP A 75 -4.18 -20.90 19.50
C ASP A 75 -5.52 -21.53 19.08
N LEU A 76 -6.57 -20.71 18.98
CA LEU A 76 -7.90 -21.21 18.68
C LEU A 76 -7.83 -21.84 17.29
N VAL A 77 -7.92 -23.18 17.22
CA VAL A 77 -8.01 -23.88 15.95
C VAL A 77 -9.19 -23.28 15.20
N ALA A 78 -8.87 -22.61 14.08
CA ALA A 78 -9.86 -21.99 13.23
C ALA A 78 -10.94 -23.02 12.93
N GLN A 79 -12.14 -22.81 13.46
CA GLN A 79 -13.26 -23.68 13.18
C GLN A 79 -13.56 -23.53 11.69
N PRO A 80 -13.70 -24.63 10.93
CA PRO A 80 -14.03 -24.53 9.52
C PRO A 80 -15.33 -23.73 9.39
N SER A 81 -15.30 -22.73 8.51
CA SER A 81 -16.41 -21.81 8.32
C SER A 81 -17.65 -22.58 7.83
N GLU A 82 -18.84 -22.02 8.04
CA GLU A 82 -20.07 -22.63 7.50
C GLU A 82 -20.03 -22.80 5.98
N GLU A 83 -19.24 -21.96 5.30
CA GLU A 83 -19.04 -21.97 3.86
C GLU A 83 -18.20 -23.17 3.41
N GLU A 84 -17.19 -23.55 4.20
CA GLU A 84 -16.38 -24.74 3.94
C GLU A 84 -17.19 -26.03 4.08
N ARG A 85 -18.07 -26.13 5.09
CA ARG A 85 -18.97 -27.29 5.30
C ARG A 85 -20.08 -27.42 4.25
N LYS A 86 -20.43 -26.33 3.57
CA LYS A 86 -21.48 -26.33 2.52
C LYS A 86 -20.96 -26.87 1.19
N ARG A 87 -19.66 -26.69 0.88
CA ARG A 87 -19.05 -27.22 -0.37
C ARG A 87 -19.00 -28.75 -0.40
N ASP A 88 -18.79 -29.39 0.74
CA ASP A 88 -18.70 -30.86 0.86
C ASP A 88 -20.05 -31.57 0.62
N LYS A 89 -21.17 -30.83 0.63
CA LYS A 89 -22.53 -31.35 0.38
C LYS A 89 -23.00 -31.14 -1.06
N LEU A 90 -22.13 -30.63 -1.93
CA LEU A 90 -22.49 -30.26 -3.31
C LEU A 90 -22.01 -31.27 -4.36
N ASP A 91 -21.44 -32.41 -3.93
CA ASP A 91 -20.85 -33.45 -4.79
C ASP A 91 -21.70 -34.75 -4.81
N ASP A 92 -23.01 -34.65 -4.53
CA ASP A 92 -24.00 -35.73 -4.74
C ASP A 92 -24.97 -35.38 -5.89
#